data_AF-A0A318QIS8-F1
#
_entry.id   AF-A0A318QIS8-F1
#
_cell.length_a   1.000
_cell.length_b   1.000
_cell.length_c   1.000
_cell.angle_alpha   90.00
_cell.angle_beta   90.00
_cell.angle_gamma   90.00
#
_symmetry.space_group_name_H-M   'P 1'
#
loop_
_entity.id
_entity.type
_entity.pdbx_description
1 polymer ?
#
loop_
_entity_poly.entity_id
_entity_poly.type
_entity_poly.pdbx_seq_one_letter_code
_entity_poly.pdbx_strand_id
1 'polypeptide(L)'
;MTEKTVKTPDGRTLTYRERGPGDVLALLEFGPDTPSTAWLEYALMVSSVEAIDGVPVIRPQTRVQLEQLANQIGNDGIEALSMALFGPDAQATPDTEAQAAKN
;
A
#
# COMPACT_ATOMS: atom_id res chain seq x y z
N MET A 1 -3.38 -18.30 -2.62
CA MET A 1 -2.44 -17.23 -2.23
C MET A 1 -2.14 -17.39 -0.75
N THR A 2 -0.87 -17.37 -0.37
CA THR A 2 -0.42 -17.62 1.01
C THR A 2 -0.32 -16.31 1.76
N GLU A 3 -0.94 -16.21 2.93
CA GLU A 3 -0.79 -15.08 3.84
C GLU A 3 0.66 -14.98 4.32
N LYS A 4 1.16 -13.75 4.41
CA LYS A 4 2.52 -13.42 4.87
C LYS A 4 2.44 -12.43 6.02
N THR A 5 3.48 -12.38 6.83
CA THR A 5 3.60 -11.43 7.94
C THR A 5 4.89 -10.65 7.85
N VAL A 6 4.85 -9.36 8.20
CA VAL A 6 6.04 -8.53 8.37
C VAL A 6 5.98 -7.83 9.72
N LYS A 7 7.13 -7.71 10.39
CA LYS A 7 7.26 -6.93 11.63
C LYS A 7 7.71 -5.52 11.30
N THR A 8 7.08 -4.55 11.94
CA THR A 8 7.42 -3.13 11.82
C THR A 8 8.47 -2.76 12.90
N PRO A 9 9.28 -1.71 12.67
CA PRO A 9 10.23 -1.19 13.65
C PRO A 9 9.63 -0.86 15.03
N ASP A 10 8.38 -0.38 15.05
CA ASP A 10 7.63 -0.06 16.27
C ASP A 10 7.05 -1.30 17.00
N GLY A 11 7.30 -2.51 16.48
CA GLY A 11 6.99 -3.77 17.14
C GLY A 11 5.65 -4.40 16.76
N ARG A 12 4.86 -3.77 15.88
CA ARG A 12 3.61 -4.33 15.35
C ARG A 12 3.88 -5.43 14.31
N THR A 13 2.87 -6.26 14.08
CA THR A 13 2.89 -7.29 13.03
C THR A 13 1.78 -7.01 12.02
N LEU A 14 2.14 -6.89 10.75
CA LEU A 14 1.19 -6.74 9.65
C LEU A 14 1.05 -8.09 8.95
N THR A 15 -0.18 -8.60 8.89
CA THR A 15 -0.53 -9.73 8.01
C THR A 15 -0.99 -9.17 6.68
N TYR A 16 -0.41 -9.65 5.58
CA TYR A 16 -0.69 -9.15 4.25
C TYR A 16 -0.75 -10.28 3.23
N ARG A 17 -1.43 -10.03 2.11
CA ARG A 17 -1.45 -10.92 0.95
C ARG A 17 -1.28 -10.14 -0.34
N GLU A 18 -0.58 -10.75 -1.28
CA GLU A 18 -0.46 -10.21 -2.63
C GLU A 18 -1.85 -10.06 -3.27
N ARG A 19 -2.05 -8.93 -3.96
CA ARG A 19 -3.30 -8.54 -4.58
C ARG A 19 -3.29 -8.93 -6.05
N GLY A 20 -4.41 -9.43 -6.53
CA GLY A 20 -4.57 -9.90 -7.91
C GLY A 20 -5.21 -8.84 -8.82
N PRO A 21 -5.38 -9.14 -10.11
CA PRO A 21 -5.98 -8.21 -11.08
C PRO A 21 -7.39 -7.74 -10.69
N GLY A 22 -8.18 -8.57 -10.00
CA GLY A 22 -9.51 -8.17 -9.51
C GLY A 22 -9.46 -7.08 -8.43
N ASP A 23 -8.42 -7.08 -7.59
CA ASP A 23 -8.23 -6.04 -6.58
C ASP A 23 -7.85 -4.69 -7.24
N VAL A 24 -7.14 -4.73 -8.38
CA VAL A 24 -6.87 -3.54 -9.20
C VAL A 24 -8.17 -2.92 -9.70
N LEU A 25 -9.08 -3.74 -10.23
CA LEU A 25 -10.38 -3.25 -10.72
C LEU A 25 -11.20 -2.58 -9.59
N ALA A 26 -11.24 -3.20 -8.41
CA ALA A 26 -11.91 -2.61 -7.26
C ALA A 26 -11.31 -1.25 -6.86
N LEU A 27 -9.98 -1.08 -6.94
CA LEU A 27 -9.33 0.20 -6.68
C LEU A 27 -9.68 1.26 -7.74
N LEU A 28 -9.80 0.87 -9.00
CA LEU A 28 -10.20 1.79 -10.08
C LEU A 28 -11.64 2.31 -9.90
N GLU A 29 -12.52 1.57 -9.22
CA GLU A 29 -13.91 2.02 -8.97
C GLU A 29 -14.01 3.19 -7.98
N PHE A 30 -13.08 3.32 -7.03
CA PHE A 30 -13.09 4.39 -6.03
C PHE A 30 -11.83 5.25 -6.01
N GLY A 31 -10.93 5.04 -6.97
CA GLY A 31 -9.73 5.82 -7.20
C GLY A 31 -10.02 7.15 -7.92
N PRO A 32 -8.98 7.93 -8.21
CA PRO A 32 -9.09 9.09 -9.10
C PRO A 32 -9.39 8.67 -10.54
N ASP A 33 -9.99 9.56 -11.33
CA ASP A 33 -10.36 9.30 -12.74
C ASP A 33 -9.17 8.92 -13.63
N THR A 34 -7.98 9.41 -13.29
CA THR A 34 -6.72 9.09 -13.99
C THR A 34 -5.66 8.77 -12.93
N PRO A 35 -5.62 7.52 -12.42
CA PRO A 35 -4.68 7.14 -11.39
C PRO A 35 -3.28 7.02 -11.97
N SER A 36 -2.29 7.60 -11.29
CA SER A 36 -0.89 7.38 -11.61
C SER A 36 -0.46 5.97 -11.18
N THR A 37 0.62 5.46 -11.77
CA THR A 37 1.23 4.19 -11.36
C THR A 37 1.57 4.20 -9.86
N ALA A 38 2.17 5.28 -9.37
CA ALA A 38 2.50 5.44 -7.96
C ALA A 38 1.26 5.37 -7.04
N TRP A 39 0.14 5.96 -7.46
CA TRP A 39 -1.11 5.87 -6.70
C TRP A 39 -1.62 4.42 -6.63
N LEU A 40 -1.64 3.70 -7.76
CA LEU A 40 -2.08 2.31 -7.82
C LEU A 40 -1.19 1.40 -6.97
N GLU A 41 0.13 1.53 -7.10
CA GLU A 41 1.11 0.75 -6.32
C GLU A 41 0.92 0.96 -4.82
N TYR A 42 0.82 2.22 -4.40
CA TYR A 42 0.58 2.56 -3.00
C TYR A 42 -0.78 2.03 -2.51
N ALA A 43 -1.84 2.21 -3.28
CA ALA A 43 -3.18 1.76 -2.92
C ALA A 43 -3.28 0.22 -2.85
N LEU A 44 -2.62 -0.50 -3.77
CA LEU A 44 -2.52 -1.96 -3.76
C LEU A 44 -1.73 -2.45 -2.53
N MET A 45 -0.63 -1.78 -2.20
CA MET A 45 0.18 -2.09 -1.02
C MET A 45 -0.63 -1.90 0.27
N VAL A 46 -1.27 -0.75 0.45
CA VAL A 46 -2.15 -0.50 1.62
C VAL A 46 -3.27 -1.54 1.67
N SER A 47 -3.92 -1.76 0.53
CA SER A 47 -5.02 -2.72 0.44
C SER A 47 -4.54 -4.15 0.68
N SER A 48 -3.25 -4.49 0.55
CA SER A 48 -2.69 -5.84 0.78
C SER A 48 -2.82 -6.32 2.23
N VAL A 49 -2.96 -5.40 3.19
CA VAL A 49 -3.07 -5.73 4.61
C VAL A 49 -4.41 -6.39 4.92
N GLU A 50 -4.37 -7.52 5.64
CA GLU A 50 -5.53 -8.29 6.08
C GLU A 50 -5.69 -8.21 7.62
N ALA A 51 -4.60 -8.03 8.38
CA ALA A 51 -4.66 -7.83 9.83
C ALA A 51 -3.47 -7.00 10.37
N ILE A 52 -3.69 -6.34 11.50
CA ILE A 52 -2.66 -5.63 12.28
C ILE A 52 -2.69 -6.21 13.70
N ASP A 53 -1.56 -6.73 14.17
CA ASP A 53 -1.42 -7.42 15.46
C ASP A 53 -2.46 -8.53 15.67
N GLY A 54 -2.77 -9.26 14.59
CA GLY A 54 -3.77 -10.33 14.58
C GLY A 54 -5.23 -9.84 14.58
N VAL A 55 -5.48 -8.53 14.61
CA VAL A 55 -6.81 -7.94 14.47
C VAL A 55 -7.10 -7.71 12.99
N PRO A 56 -8.12 -8.38 12.40
CA PRO A 56 -8.47 -8.18 11.00
C PRO A 56 -8.82 -6.73 10.70
N VAL A 57 -8.36 -6.24 9.55
CA VAL A 57 -8.74 -4.91 9.05
C VAL A 57 -9.83 -5.02 8.00
N ILE A 58 -10.62 -3.96 7.87
CA ILE A 58 -11.64 -3.88 6.82
C ILE A 58 -10.94 -3.60 5.50
N ARG A 59 -11.22 -4.40 4.47
CA ARG A 59 -10.77 -4.11 3.12
C ARG A 59 -11.36 -2.77 2.66
N PRO A 60 -10.54 -1.81 2.20
CA PRO A 60 -11.06 -0.54 1.69
C PRO A 60 -12.02 -0.75 0.51
N GLN A 61 -13.15 -0.05 0.56
CA GLN A 61 -14.15 0.04 -0.53
C GLN A 61 -14.36 1.51 -0.97
N THR A 62 -13.68 2.44 -0.32
CA THR A 62 -13.75 3.88 -0.60
C THR A 62 -12.37 4.50 -0.38
N ARG A 63 -12.14 5.66 -1.00
CA ARG A 63 -10.91 6.44 -0.79
C ARG A 63 -10.68 6.80 0.68
N VAL A 64 -11.75 7.13 1.42
CA VAL A 64 -11.66 7.45 2.85
C VAL A 64 -11.20 6.25 3.67
N GLN A 65 -11.72 5.05 3.39
CA GLN A 65 -11.29 3.83 4.08
C GLN A 65 -9.85 3.46 3.73
N LEU A 66 -9.42 3.69 2.49
CA LEU A 66 -8.03 3.47 2.07
C LEU A 66 -7.08 4.37 2.87
N GLU A 67 -7.43 5.66 3.00
CA GLU A 67 -6.67 6.62 3.80
C GLU A 67 -6.65 6.25 5.29
N GLN A 68 -7.79 5.84 5.86
CA GLN A 68 -7.87 5.38 7.24
C GLN A 68 -6.98 4.16 7.49
N LEU A 69 -6.98 3.18 6.58
CA LEU A 69 -6.11 2.01 6.69
C LEU A 69 -4.63 2.40 6.55
N ALA A 70 -4.28 3.27 5.60
CA ALA A 70 -2.92 3.78 5.47
C ALA A 70 -2.44 4.46 6.76
N ASN A 71 -3.29 5.28 7.38
CA ASN A 71 -2.99 5.94 8.66
C ASN A 71 -2.88 4.93 9.81
N GLN A 72 -3.70 3.87 9.82
CA GLN A 72 -3.61 2.81 10.83
C GLN A 72 -2.33 1.99 10.68
N ILE A 73 -1.86 1.75 9.45
CA ILE A 73 -0.58 1.09 9.17
C ILE A 73 0.57 2.00 9.61
N GLY A 74 0.51 3.29 9.27
CA GLY A 74 1.54 4.28 9.61
C GLY A 74 2.84 4.12 8.79
N ASN A 75 3.73 5.11 8.85
CA ASN A 75 4.91 5.19 8.00
C ASN A 75 5.83 3.98 8.13
N ASP A 76 6.18 3.58 9.36
CA ASP A 76 7.00 2.41 9.66
C ASP A 76 6.39 1.12 9.08
N GLY A 77 5.06 1.02 9.06
CA GLY A 77 4.35 -0.10 8.47
C GLY A 77 4.39 -0.09 6.95
N ILE A 78 4.24 1.09 6.34
CA ILE A 78 4.34 1.27 4.89
C ILE A 78 5.75 0.92 4.39
N GLU A 79 6.79 1.36 5.10
CA GLU A 79 8.18 1.03 4.75
C GLU A 79 8.44 -0.49 4.85
N ALA A 80 7.99 -1.11 5.94
CA ALA A 80 8.10 -2.55 6.12
C ALA A 80 7.36 -3.34 5.03
N LEU A 81 6.14 -2.91 4.65
CA LEU A 81 5.38 -3.51 3.56
C LEU A 81 6.07 -3.34 2.21
N SER A 82 6.57 -2.14 1.92
CA SER A 82 7.27 -1.85 0.66
C SER A 82 8.48 -2.77 0.50
N MET A 83 9.30 -2.88 1.54
CA MET A 83 10.46 -3.78 1.54
C MET A 83 10.04 -5.26 1.40
N ALA A 84 8.94 -5.66 2.03
CA ALA A 84 8.46 -7.04 2.00
C ALA A 84 7.77 -7.46 0.68
N LEU A 85 7.20 -6.51 -0.06
CA LEU A 85 6.51 -6.75 -1.33
C LEU A 85 7.42 -6.55 -2.54
N PHE A 86 8.28 -5.54 -2.51
CA PHE A 86 9.03 -5.07 -3.67
C PHE A 86 10.56 -5.23 -3.50
N GLY A 87 11.03 -5.52 -2.28
CA GLY A 87 12.45 -5.65 -1.98
C GLY A 87 13.14 -4.31 -1.70
N PRO A 88 14.47 -4.32 -1.48
CA PRO A 88 15.24 -3.13 -1.09
C PRO A 88 15.33 -2.05 -2.18
N ASP A 89 15.15 -2.41 -3.44
CA ASP A 89 15.21 -1.47 -4.58
C ASP A 89 13.91 -0.66 -4.77
N ALA A 90 12.91 -0.89 -3.91
CA ALA A 90 11.60 -0.26 -4.00
C ALA A 90 11.57 1.21 -3.56
N GLN A 91 12.58 1.68 -2.81
CA GLN A 91 12.64 3.05 -2.29
C GLN A 91 13.05 4.11 -3.33
N ALA A 92 12.99 3.82 -4.63
CA ALA A 92 13.13 4.84 -5.65
C ALA A 92 11.88 5.77 -5.66
N THR A 93 11.93 6.80 -4.82
CA THR A 93 10.87 7.78 -4.61
C THR A 93 10.38 8.48 -5.89
N PRO A 94 9.09 8.83 -5.96
CA PRO A 94 8.50 9.60 -7.05
C PRO A 94 8.87 11.09 -6.90
N ASP A 95 10.06 11.47 -7.34
CA ASP A 95 10.53 12.87 -7.32
C ASP A 95 11.22 13.31 -8.63
N THR A 96 10.92 12.65 -9.75
CA THR A 96 11.54 13.00 -11.04
C THR A 96 10.66 13.89 -11.93
N GLU A 97 9.36 14.03 -11.66
CA GLU A 97 8.48 14.85 -12.52
C GLU A 97 8.52 16.35 -12.20
N ALA A 98 9.08 16.77 -11.05
CA ALA A 98 9.23 18.20 -10.72
C ALA A 98 10.49 18.86 -11.30
N GLN A 99 11.46 18.09 -11.84
CA GLN A 99 12.72 18.65 -12.38
C GLN A 99 12.75 18.79 -13.91
N ALA A 100 11.76 18.25 -14.64
CA ALA A 100 11.70 18.36 -16.10
C ALA A 100 11.17 19.72 -16.62
N ALA A 101 10.67 20.61 -15.76
CA ALA A 101 10.11 21.90 -16.15
C ALA A 101 11.13 23.08 -16.13
N LYS A 102 12.43 22.80 -16.02
CA LYS A 102 13.48 23.83 -15.88
C LYS A 102 14.68 23.71 -16.83
N ASN A 103 14.52 23.08 -18.01
CA ASN A 103 15.52 23.17 -19.09
C ASN A 103 14.88 23.55 -20.42
#